data_AF-A0A4R7WWV8-F1
#
_entry.id   AF-A0A4R7WWV8-F1
#
_cell.length_a   1.000
_cell.length_b   1.000
_cell.length_c   1.000
_cell.angle_alpha   90.00
_cell.angle_beta   90.00
_cell.angle_gamma   90.00
#
_symmetry.space_group_name_H-M   'P 1'
#
loop_
_entity.id
_entity.type
_entity.pdbx_description
1 polymer ?
#
loop_
_entity_poly.entity_id
_entity_poly.type
_entity_poly.pdbx_seq_one_letter_code
_entity_poly.pdbx_strand_id
1 'polypeptide(L)'
;MNQLLERDKPVPINMRVDTKKRSLIDAAVEILGTDRTSFILEAACKRAEEVLLDRRLFLLSDEAFDRFEQALNDNSLGNNECVKKLLAKPKPWS
;
A
#
# COMPACT_ATOMS: atom_id res chain seq x y z
N MET A 1 -23.40 7.16 17.01
CA MET A 1 -22.23 8.02 17.28
C MET A 1 -21.52 7.48 18.51
N ASN A 2 -20.59 6.52 18.32
CA ASN A 2 -19.56 6.05 19.28
C ASN A 2 -18.96 4.75 18.73
N GLN A 3 -17.88 4.86 17.94
CA GLN A 3 -16.95 3.75 17.65
C GLN A 3 -15.64 4.19 16.95
N LEU A 4 -15.48 5.46 16.57
CA LEU A 4 -14.38 5.89 15.68
C LEU A 4 -13.07 6.32 16.34
N LEU A 5 -12.83 5.96 17.61
CA LEU A 5 -11.53 6.22 18.26
C LEU A 5 -11.13 5.09 19.23
N GLU A 6 -11.30 3.83 18.82
CA GLU A 6 -10.38 2.79 19.29
C GLU A 6 -9.02 3.11 18.65
N ARG A 7 -8.27 4.02 19.27
CA ARG A 7 -6.89 4.35 18.87
C ARG A 7 -6.12 3.04 18.76
N ASP A 8 -5.51 2.79 17.59
CA ASP A 8 -4.69 1.61 17.29
C ASP A 8 -3.77 1.28 18.46
N LYS A 9 -4.17 0.30 19.26
CA LYS A 9 -3.31 -0.22 20.31
C LYS A 9 -2.18 -0.96 19.61
N PRO A 10 -0.90 -0.76 20.00
CA PRO A 10 0.20 -1.51 19.43
C PRO A 10 -0.09 -3.01 19.50
N VAL A 11 -0.20 -3.66 18.34
CA VAL A 11 -0.41 -5.11 18.25
C VAL A 11 0.96 -5.79 18.20
N PRO A 12 1.24 -6.76 19.08
CA PRO A 12 2.54 -7.41 19.10
C PRO A 12 2.75 -8.27 17.85
N ILE A 13 3.92 -8.12 17.22
CA ILE A 13 4.40 -9.02 16.16
C ILE A 13 5.44 -9.96 16.77
N ASN A 14 5.08 -11.23 16.92
CA ASN A 14 6.00 -12.25 17.44
C ASN A 14 6.66 -13.00 16.29
N MET A 15 7.98 -13.07 16.28
CA MET A 15 8.74 -13.74 15.22
C MET A 15 9.89 -14.59 15.76
N ARG A 16 10.18 -15.70 15.07
CA ARG A 16 11.38 -16.51 15.28
C ARG A 16 12.39 -16.20 14.20
N VAL A 17 13.64 -16.01 14.59
CA VAL A 17 14.74 -15.67 13.70
C VAL A 17 15.92 -16.58 14.03
N ASP A 18 16.57 -17.14 13.03
CA ASP A 18 17.79 -17.91 13.21
C ASP A 18 18.96 -17.00 13.66
N THR A 19 19.94 -17.60 14.34
CA THR A 19 21.07 -16.85 14.91
C THR A 19 21.83 -16.04 13.87
N LYS A 20 22.01 -16.53 12.64
CA LYS A 20 22.77 -15.83 11.60
C LYS A 20 22.05 -14.55 11.18
N LYS A 21 20.74 -14.62 10.91
CA LYS A 21 19.93 -13.43 10.57
C LYS A 21 19.90 -12.43 11.72
N ARG A 22 19.79 -12.90 12.97
CA ARG A 22 19.85 -12.03 14.14
C ARG A 22 21.19 -11.30 14.24
N SER A 23 22.31 -12.01 14.12
CA SER A 23 23.64 -11.40 14.17
C SER A 23 23.86 -10.36 13.07
N LEU A 24 23.31 -10.60 11.87
CA LEU A 24 23.36 -9.62 10.78
C LEU A 24 22.60 -8.33 11.13
N ILE A 25 21.40 -8.47 11.71
CA ILE A 25 20.60 -7.33 12.15
C ILE A 25 21.33 -6.58 13.29
N ASP A 26 21.86 -7.31 14.26
CA ASP A 26 22.59 -6.73 15.40
C ASP A 26 23.77 -5.86 14.92
N ALA A 27 24.55 -6.36 13.96
CA ALA A 27 25.66 -5.60 13.38
C ALA A 27 25.20 -4.32 12.64
N ALA A 28 24.10 -4.38 11.90
CA ALA A 28 23.55 -3.22 11.21
C ALA A 28 23.06 -2.15 12.21
N VAL A 29 22.41 -2.59 13.28
CA VAL A 29 21.88 -1.73 14.34
C VAL A 29 23.01 -1.06 15.13
N GLU A 30 24.10 -1.77 15.42
CA GLU A 30 25.32 -1.19 16.03
C GLU A 30 25.92 -0.07 15.18
N ILE A 31 26.00 -0.25 13.85
CA ILE A 31 26.55 0.75 12.94
C ILE A 31 25.64 1.99 12.87
N LEU A 32 24.32 1.79 12.85
CA LEU A 32 23.34 2.87 12.68
C LEU A 32 22.98 3.58 14.01
N GLY A 33 23.33 2.99 15.16
CA GLY A 33 22.99 3.54 16.47
C GLY A 33 21.49 3.56 16.77
N THR A 34 20.73 2.62 16.20
CA THR A 34 19.28 2.48 16.41
C THR A 34 18.98 1.29 17.34
N ASP A 35 17.71 0.95 17.56
CA ASP A 35 17.30 -0.29 18.22
C ASP A 35 16.79 -1.34 17.21
N ARG A 36 16.89 -2.62 17.57
CA ARG A 36 16.50 -3.74 16.70
C ARG A 36 15.05 -3.67 16.26
N THR A 37 14.14 -3.34 17.18
CA THR A 37 12.71 -3.36 16.91
C THR A 37 12.36 -2.28 15.92
N SER A 38 12.83 -1.05 16.13
CA SER A 38 12.62 0.05 15.20
C SER A 38 13.24 -0.24 13.84
N PHE A 39 14.47 -0.76 13.79
CA PHE A 39 15.12 -1.14 12.53
C PHE A 39 14.33 -2.20 11.75
N ILE A 40 13.86 -3.26 12.42
CA ILE A 40 13.08 -4.33 11.78
C ILE A 40 11.73 -3.79 11.28
N LEU A 41 11.04 -2.98 12.11
CA LEU A 41 9.75 -2.41 11.74
C LEU A 41 9.87 -1.46 10.55
N GLU A 42 10.87 -0.56 10.57
CA GLU A 42 11.11 0.37 9.47
C GLU A 42 11.42 -0.38 8.16
N ALA A 43 12.31 -1.38 8.22
CA ALA A 43 12.64 -2.18 7.05
C ALA A 43 11.42 -2.95 6.51
N ALA A 44 10.59 -3.51 7.38
CA ALA A 44 9.38 -4.23 7.00
C ALA A 44 8.33 -3.28 6.38
N CYS A 45 8.10 -2.11 6.99
CA CYS A 45 7.18 -1.10 6.47
C CYS A 45 7.63 -0.60 5.11
N LYS A 46 8.91 -0.23 4.95
CA LYS A 46 9.46 0.20 3.66
C LYS A 46 9.26 -0.86 2.58
N ARG A 47 9.52 -2.13 2.91
CA ARG A 47 9.31 -3.22 1.95
C ARG A 47 7.82 -3.43 1.61
N ALA A 48 6.93 -3.30 2.59
CA ALA A 48 5.49 -3.37 2.36
C ALA A 48 5.02 -2.24 1.44
N GLU A 49 5.48 -1.01 1.68
CA GLU A 49 5.21 0.14 0.81
C GLU A 49 5.69 -0.12 -0.60
N GLU A 50 6.93 -0.56 -0.81
CA GLU A 50 7.45 -0.91 -2.13
C GLU A 50 6.54 -1.90 -2.86
N VAL A 51 6.11 -2.98 -2.20
CA VAL A 51 5.24 -4.01 -2.79
C VAL A 51 3.85 -3.45 -3.15
N LEU A 52 3.30 -2.56 -2.32
CA LEU A 52 2.02 -1.91 -2.59
C LEU A 52 2.15 -0.91 -3.75
N LEU A 53 3.27 -0.19 -3.81
CA LEU A 53 3.53 0.84 -4.80
C LEU A 53 3.94 0.26 -6.17
N ASP A 54 4.51 -0.95 -6.21
CA ASP A 54 4.86 -1.68 -7.44
C ASP A 54 3.61 -2.00 -8.28
N ARG A 55 2.42 -2.00 -7.67
CA ARG A 55 1.14 -2.16 -8.37
C ARG A 55 0.64 -0.91 -9.12
N ARG A 56 1.43 0.16 -9.18
CA ARG A 56 1.04 1.44 -9.81
C ARG A 56 1.57 1.61 -11.23
N LEU A 57 2.56 0.83 -11.65
CA LEU A 57 3.17 0.96 -12.96
C LEU A 57 2.46 0.03 -13.95
N PHE A 58 1.58 0.60 -14.77
CA PHE A 58 0.97 -0.11 -15.90
C PHE A 58 1.87 0.10 -17.13
N LEU A 59 2.70 -0.89 -17.46
CA LEU A 59 3.39 -0.88 -18.75
C LEU A 59 2.40 -1.28 -19.83
N LEU A 60 2.20 -0.37 -20.79
CA LEU A 60 1.37 -0.60 -21.97
C LEU A 60 2.28 -0.68 -23.20
N SER A 61 1.93 -1.53 -24.17
CA SER A 61 2.46 -1.38 -25.53
C SER A 61 1.95 -0.08 -26.14
N ASP A 62 2.62 0.43 -27.16
CA ASP A 62 2.19 1.64 -27.87
C ASP A 62 0.71 1.54 -28.31
N GLU A 63 0.29 0.39 -28.86
CA GLU A 63 -1.11 0.13 -29.25
C GLU A 63 -2.09 0.20 -28.07
N ALA A 64 -1.70 -0.31 -26.90
CA ALA A 64 -2.54 -0.26 -25.71
C ALA A 64 -2.58 1.14 -25.09
N PHE A 65 -1.50 1.92 -25.24
CA PHE A 65 -1.43 3.31 -24.82
C PHE A 65 -2.32 4.20 -25.71
N ASP A 66 -2.28 4.03 -27.03
CA ASP A 66 -3.14 4.75 -27.98
C ASP A 66 -4.62 4.52 -27.68
N ARG A 67 -5.02 3.26 -27.42
CA ARG A 67 -6.40 2.93 -27.01
C ARG A 67 -6.79 3.59 -25.69
N PHE A 68 -5.85 3.66 -24.75
CA PHE A 68 -6.07 4.32 -23.47
C PHE A 68 -6.28 5.83 -23.65
N GLU A 69 -5.46 6.51 -24.47
CA GLU A 69 -5.63 7.93 -24.79
C GLU A 69 -6.97 8.21 -25.48
N GLN A 70 -7.36 7.38 -26.44
CA GLN A 70 -8.68 7.48 -27.10
C GLN A 70 -9.81 7.36 -26.07
N ALA A 71 -9.75 6.38 -25.17
CA ALA A 71 -10.74 6.20 -24.12
C ALA A 71 -10.84 7.40 -23.16
N LEU A 72 -9.73 8.09 -22.87
CA LEU A 72 -9.73 9.32 -22.07
C LEU A 72 -10.38 10.50 -22.81
N ASN A 73 -10.07 10.67 -24.09
CA ASN A 73 -10.59 11.77 -24.91
C ASN A 73 -12.08 11.61 -25.22
N ASP A 74 -12.54 10.38 -25.43
CA ASP A 74 -13.93 10.09 -25.79
C ASP A 74 -14.92 10.28 -24.62
N ASN A 75 -14.42 10.43 -23.39
CA ASN A 75 -15.16 10.80 -22.16
C ASN A 75 -16.56 10.14 -22.02
N SER A 76 -16.67 8.85 -22.39
CA SER A 76 -17.96 8.20 -22.65
C SER A 76 -18.67 7.65 -21.41
N LEU A 77 -18.47 8.25 -20.24
CA LEU A 77 -19.23 7.93 -19.03
C LEU A 77 -20.73 8.30 -19.14
N GLY A 78 -21.08 9.16 -20.10
CA GLY A 78 -22.35 9.90 -20.15
C GLY A 78 -23.63 9.05 -20.10
N ASN A 79 -23.61 7.81 -20.61
CA ASN A 79 -24.81 6.97 -20.71
C ASN A 79 -24.71 5.60 -20.03
N ASN A 80 -23.65 5.32 -19.25
CA ASN A 80 -23.56 4.05 -18.55
C ASN A 80 -24.45 4.04 -17.30
N GLU A 81 -25.63 3.42 -17.40
CA GLU A 81 -26.61 3.33 -16.32
C GLU A 81 -26.07 2.65 -15.04
N CYS A 82 -25.14 1.70 -15.17
CA CYS A 82 -24.49 1.06 -14.02
C CYS A 82 -23.55 2.04 -13.30
N VAL A 83 -22.79 2.85 -14.04
CA VAL A 83 -21.90 3.89 -13.46
C VAL A 83 -22.72 4.95 -12.75
N LYS A 84 -23.82 5.43 -13.35
CA LYS A 84 -24.73 6.38 -12.70
C LYS A 84 -25.27 5.84 -11.38
N LYS A 85 -25.74 4.59 -11.36
CA LYS A 85 -26.21 3.91 -10.13
C LYS A 85 -25.12 3.79 -9.07
N LEU A 86 -23.89 3.45 -9.47
CA LEU A 86 -22.75 3.36 -8.54
C LEU A 86 -22.41 4.71 -7.91
N LEU A 87 -22.32 5.77 -8.72
CA LEU A 87 -21.98 7.13 -8.25
C LEU A 87 -23.08 7.77 -7.41
N ALA A 88 -24.35 7.38 -7.61
CA ALA A 88 -25.47 7.84 -6.80
C ALA A 88 -25.54 7.19 -5.40
N LYS A 89 -24.78 6.11 -5.16
CA LYS A 89 -24.77 5.41 -3.87
C LYS A 89 -24.10 6.30 -2.80
N PRO A 90 -24.70 6.49 -1.61
CA PRO A 90 -24.08 7.26 -0.54
C PRO A 90 -22.73 6.65 -0.14
N LYS A 91 -21.75 7.52 0.12
CA LYS A 91 -20.41 7.10 0.53
C LYS A 91 -20.50 6.34 1.86
N PRO A 92 -19.84 5.17 1.99
CA PRO A 92 -19.89 4.37 3.22
C PRO A 92 -19.06 4.95 4.37
N TRP A 93 -18.42 6.10 4.17
CA TRP A 93 -17.49 6.75 5.11
C TRP A 93 -17.88 8.21 5.41
N SER A 94 -19.17 8.50 5.50
CA SER A 94 -19.66 9.72 6.18
C SER A 94 -20.10 9.39 7.60
#